data_AF-E1UZI6-F1
#
_entry.id   AF-E1UZI6-F1
#
_cell.length_a   1.000
_cell.length_b   1.000
_cell.length_c   1.000
_cell.angle_alpha   90.00
_cell.angle_beta   90.00
_cell.angle_gamma   90.00
#
_symmetry.space_group_name_H-M   'P 1'
#
loop_
_entity.id
_entity.type
_entity.pdbx_description
1 polymer ?
#
loop_
_entity_poly.entity_id
_entity_poly.type
_entity_poly.pdbx_seq_one_letter_code
_entity_poly.pdbx_strand_id
1 'polypeptide(L)' 'LVGKVKNINLDAIEDQRLGLVFNVIISIEENGLSTGNKNIPLSSGMAVTAEIKTGMRSVISYLLSPLEESVTESLRER' A
#
# COMPACT_ATOMS: atom_id res chain seq x y z
N LEU A 1 13.89 0.87 2.91
CA LEU A 1 13.35 2.17 2.46
C LEU A 1 11.85 2.16 2.65
N VAL A 2 11.28 3.29 3.03
CA VAL A 2 9.83 3.47 3.14
C VAL A 2 9.32 4.25 1.93
N GLY A 3 8.12 3.92 1.47
CA GLY A 3 7.47 4.60 0.37
C GLY A 3 5.96 4.58 0.51
N LYS A 4 5.29 5.37 -0.34
CA LYS A 4 3.84 5.47 -0.42
C LYS A 4 3.38 5.19 -1.84
N VAL A 5 2.30 4.42 -1.97
CA VAL A 5 1.63 4.23 -3.26
C VAL A 5 1.05 5.59 -3.69
N LYS A 6 1.44 6.04 -4.88
CA LYS A 6 0.96 7.29 -5.48
C LYS A 6 -0.19 7.06 -6.43
N ASN A 7 -0.12 5.98 -7.20
CA ASN A 7 -1.14 5.65 -8.17
C ASN A 7 -1.19 4.15 -8.41
N ILE A 8 -2.38 3.66 -8.74
CA ILE A 8 -2.64 2.32 -9.26
C ILE A 8 -3.39 2.52 -10.57
N ASN A 9 -2.84 2.03 -11.67
CA ASN A 9 -3.53 2.10 -12.95
C ASN A 9 -4.75 1.18 -12.92
N LEU A 10 -5.87 1.64 -13.49
CA LEU A 10 -7.13 0.89 -13.55
C LEU A 10 -7.10 -0.25 -14.57
N ASP A 11 -6.17 -0.20 -15.52
CA ASP A 11 -6.03 -1.20 -16.57
C ASP A 11 -5.00 -2.26 -16.14
N ALA A 12 -5.43 -3.53 -16.21
CA ALA A 12 -4.54 -4.65 -16.03
C ALA A 12 -3.73 -4.91 -17.31
N ILE A 13 -2.47 -5.27 -17.15
CA ILE A 13 -1.58 -5.72 -18.21
C ILE A 13 -1.26 -7.21 -18.02
N GLU A 14 -1.00 -7.91 -19.11
CA GLU A 14 -0.60 -9.32 -19.05
C GLU A 14 0.91 -9.44 -18.80
N ASP A 15 1.28 -10.10 -17.70
CA ASP A 15 2.63 -10.54 -17.40
C ASP A 15 2.75 -12.05 -17.63
N GLN A 16 3.81 -12.48 -18.33
CA GLN A 16 3.99 -13.87 -18.75
C GLN A 16 4.08 -14.86 -17.57
N ARG A 17 4.43 -14.39 -16.37
CA ARG A 17 4.62 -15.23 -15.17
C ARG A 17 3.52 -15.04 -14.15
N LEU A 18 2.99 -13.82 -14.02
CA LEU A 18 2.03 -13.45 -12.98
C LEU A 18 0.59 -13.38 -13.48
N GLY A 19 0.36 -13.45 -14.80
CA GLY A 19 -0.97 -13.26 -15.40
C GLY A 19 -1.35 -11.78 -15.44
N LEU A 20 -2.63 -11.47 -15.24
CA LEU A 20 -3.12 -10.08 -15.23
C LEU A 20 -2.63 -9.35 -13.98
N VAL A 21 -1.90 -8.26 -14.17
CA VAL A 21 -1.34 -7.43 -13.10
C VAL A 21 -1.68 -5.95 -13.30
N PHE A 22 -1.83 -5.22 -12.19
CA PHE A 22 -2.04 -3.77 -12.22
C PHE A 22 -0.72 -3.04 -11.95
N ASN A 23 -0.42 -2.03 -12.77
CA ASN A 23 0.76 -1.21 -12.57
C ASN A 23 0.56 -0.23 -11.40
N VAL A 24 1.57 -0.13 -10.54
CA VAL A 24 1.57 0.75 -9.37
C VAL A 24 2.76 1.69 -9.42
N ILE A 25 2.54 2.97 -9.15
CA ILE A 25 3.60 3.97 -8.97
C ILE A 25 3.80 4.20 -7.48
N ILE A 26 5.02 3.99 -6.99
CA ILE A 26 5.40 4.18 -5.59
C ILE A 26 6.39 5.34 -5.50
N SER A 27 6.12 6.31 -4.62
CA SER A 27 7.12 7.32 -4.25
C SER A 27 7.93 6.82 -3.06
N ILE A 28 9.26 6.88 -3.17
CA ILE A 28 10.20 6.56 -2.10
C ILE A 28 10.60 7.88 -1.43
N GLU A 29 10.69 7.89 -0.09
CA GLU A 29 11.00 9.11 0.66
C GLU A 29 12.51 9.44 0.65
N GLU A 30 13.34 8.43 0.46
CA GLU A 30 14.80 8.52 0.47
C GLU A 30 15.38 8.30 -0.93
N ASN A 31 16.42 9.07 -1.29
CA ASN A 31 17.08 9.00 -2.60
C ASN A 31 18.30 8.06 -2.63
N GLY A 32 18.53 7.30 -1.56
CA GLY A 32 19.69 6.43 -1.43
C GLY A 32 19.45 5.29 -0.45
N LEU A 33 20.20 4.20 -0.65
CA LEU A 33 20.23 3.05 0.24
C LEU A 33 21.43 3.18 1.19
N SER A 34 21.15 3.25 2.49
CA SER A 34 22.18 3.12 3.52
C SER A 34 22.43 1.64 3.80
N THR A 35 23.57 1.13 3.34
CA THR A 35 24.00 -0.25 3.62
C THR A 35 25.41 -0.25 4.21
N GLY A 36 25.52 -0.67 5.48
CA GLY A 36 26.74 -0.53 6.27
C GLY A 36 27.18 0.94 6.37
N ASN A 37 28.42 1.23 5.96
CA ASN A 37 28.99 2.59 5.95
C ASN A 37 28.90 3.26 4.57
N LYS A 38 28.09 2.74 3.65
CA LYS A 38 27.97 3.29 2.28
C LYS A 38 26.53 3.75 2.02
N ASN A 39 26.42 4.96 1.48
CA ASN A 39 25.18 5.47 0.91
C ASN A 39 25.23 5.31 -0.61
N ILE A 40 24.36 4.47 -1.16
CA ILE A 40 24.29 4.20 -2.60
C ILE A 40 23.10 4.98 -3.16
N PRO A 41 23.28 5.93 -4.09
CA PRO A 41 22.17 6.66 -4.68
C PRO A 41 21.27 5.70 -5.48
N LEU A 42 19.96 5.88 -5.37
CA LEU A 42 19.01 5.18 -6.22
C LEU A 42 19.12 5.72 -7.65
N SER A 43 19.18 4.83 -8.63
CA SER A 43 19.24 5.19 -10.04
C SER A 43 18.19 4.44 -10.85
N SER A 44 17.87 5.01 -12.02
CA SER A 44 16.95 4.38 -12.97
C SER A 44 17.47 3.03 -13.44
N GLY A 45 16.58 2.07 -13.66
CA GLY A 45 16.90 0.71 -14.10
C GLY A 45 17.21 -0.27 -12.97
N MET A 46 17.22 0.17 -11.71
CA MET A 46 17.30 -0.73 -10.56
C MET A 46 16.02 -1.57 -10.44
N ALA A 47 16.16 -2.88 -10.28
CA ALA A 47 15.06 -3.76 -9.92
C ALA A 47 14.68 -3.53 -8.45
N VAL A 48 13.38 -3.51 -8.17
CA VAL A 48 12.85 -3.32 -6.82
C VAL A 48 11.84 -4.42 -6.49
N THR A 49 11.78 -4.78 -5.22
CA THR A 49 10.73 -5.62 -4.67
C THR A 49 10.14 -4.86 -3.49
N ALA A 50 8.82 -4.69 -3.49
CA ALA A 50 8.11 -3.95 -2.47
C ALA A 50 6.95 -4.80 -1.93
N GLU A 51 6.74 -4.73 -0.62
CA GLU A 51 5.56 -5.28 0.03
C GLU A 51 4.59 -4.14 0.31
N ILE A 52 3.38 -4.21 -0.27
CA ILE A 52 2.36 -3.17 -0.12
C ILE A 52 1.39 -3.59 0.97
N LYS A 53 1.33 -2.82 2.05
CA LYS A 53 0.31 -2.96 3.09
C LYS A 53 -1.00 -2.32 2.59
N THR A 54 -2.00 -3.12 2.29
CA THR A 54 -3.30 -2.67 1.72
C THR A 54 -4.35 -2.30 2.77
N GLY A 55 -4.12 -2.64 4.04
CA GLY A 55 -5.05 -2.36 5.12
C GLY A 55 -4.33 -1.84 6.37
N MET A 56 -5.02 -0.99 7.11
CA MET A 56 -4.64 -0.59 8.46
C MET A 56 -5.89 -0.68 9.34
N ARG A 57 -5.87 -1.56 10.35
CA ARG A 57 -6.96 -1.70 11.31
C ARG A 57 -6.42 -1.44 12.71
N SER A 58 -6.98 -0.44 13.39
CA SER A 58 -6.61 -0.12 14.77
C SER A 58 -7.22 -1.15 15.72
N VAL A 59 -6.54 -1.46 16.82
CA VAL A 59 -7.09 -2.40 17.83
C VAL A 59 -8.41 -1.89 18.40
N ILE A 60 -8.50 -0.58 18.67
CA ILE A 60 -9.73 0.05 19.18
C ILE A 60 -10.92 -0.10 18.21
N SER A 61 -10.68 -0.20 16.90
CA SER A 61 -11.77 -0.41 15.92
C SER A 61 -12.52 -1.73 16.13
N TYR A 62 -11.89 -2.76 16.72
CA TYR A 62 -12.59 -4.00 17.06
C TYR A 62 -13.52 -3.85 18.26
N LEU A 63 -13.16 -2.98 19.20
CA LEU A 63 -13.97 -2.71 20.39
C LEU A 63 -15.17 -1.85 20.05
N LEU A 64 -15.00 -0.90 19.12
CA LEU A 64 -16.04 0.05 18.74
C LEU A 64 -16.94 -0.43 17.61
N SER A 65 -16.58 -1.51 16.88
CA SER A 65 -17.41 -2.00 15.76
C SER A 65 -18.87 -2.32 16.14
N PRO A 66 -19.20 -2.87 17.33
CA PRO A 66 -20.60 -3.09 17.70
C PRO A 66 -21.40 -1.79 17.89
N LEU A 67 -20.74 -0.71 18.32
CA LEU A 67 -21.37 0.60 18.47
C LEU A 67 -21.66 1.22 17.11
N GLU A 68 -20.72 1.12 16.17
CA GLU A 68 -20.92 1.57 14.79
C GLU A 68 -22.08 0.84 14.10
N GLU A 69 -22.18 -0.48 14.29
CA GLU A 69 -23.30 -1.29 13.78
C GLU A 69 -24.64 -0.83 14.37
N SER A 70 -24.72 -0.68 15.70
CA SER A 70 -25.94 -0.24 16.39
C SER A 70 -26.43 1.13 15.94
N VAL A 71 -25.52 2.09 15.73
CA VAL A 71 -25.85 3.43 15.22
C VAL A 71 -26.33 3.35 13.78
N THR A 72 -25.67 2.56 12.94
CA THR A 72 -26.03 2.40 11.53
C THR A 72 -27.40 1.73 11.35
N GLU A 73 -27.71 0.71 12.15
CA GLU A 73 -29.01 0.03 12.15
C GLU A 73 -30.13 0.96 12.65
N SER A 74 -29.90 1.70 13.74
CA SER A 74 -30.88 2.65 14.28
C SER A 74 -31.24 3.79 13.30
N LEU A 75 -30.32 4.14 12.40
CA LEU A 75 -30.54 5.12 11.34
C LEU A 75 -31.23 4.55 10.11
N ARG A 76 -31.21 3.22 9.92
CA ARG A 76 -31.89 2.53 8.82
C ARG A 76 -33.32 2.10 9.16
N GLU A 77 -33.64 1.92 10.44
CA GLU A 77 -34.98 1.55 10.91
C GLU A 77 -35.92 2.75 11.17
N ARG A 78 -35.65 3.92 10.58
CA ARG A 78 -36.58 5.07 10.59
C ARG A 78 -36.91 5.57 9.20
#